data_AF-A0AAV0W4M3-F1
#
_entry.id   AF-A0AAV0W4M3-F1
#
_cell.length_a   1.000
_cell.length_b   1.000
_cell.length_c   1.000
_cell.angle_alpha   90.00
_cell.angle_beta   90.00
_cell.angle_gamma   90.00
#
_symmetry.space_group_name_H-M   'P 1'
#
loop_
_entity.id
_entity.type
_entity.pdbx_description
1 polymer ?
#
loop_
_entity_poly.entity_id
_entity_poly.type
_entity_poly.pdbx_seq_one_letter_code
_entity_poly.pdbx_strand_id
1 'polypeptide(L)'
;MTNNNMNSPRSRPEIFSLLAVTAIVAVLVHQPATVYCADGGIYPSQQQKQQQQQQQAMMFTAPSGYYVSTYDHIDVGHLLRNQKLVPGLLKCFLNEGPCTADGKLVKAYLLPEIVRTVCGKCNPRQKDMARTVLRHIYTYRRADFDKFMQIYDTDNKKNEIILFMNQ
;
A
#
# COMPACT_ATOMS: atom_id res chain seq x y z
N MET A 1 -4.38 28.63 -73.81
CA MET A 1 -5.18 29.84 -74.07
C MET A 1 -6.49 29.70 -73.33
N THR A 2 -6.64 30.56 -72.32
CA THR A 2 -7.84 31.01 -71.58
C THR A 2 -9.15 30.24 -71.79
N ASN A 3 -9.59 29.51 -70.76
CA ASN A 3 -11.01 29.29 -70.53
C ASN A 3 -11.57 30.44 -69.68
N ASN A 4 -12.62 31.02 -70.23
CA ASN A 4 -13.46 32.07 -69.66
C ASN A 4 -14.11 31.61 -68.34
N ASN A 5 -14.63 32.55 -67.55
CA ASN A 5 -16.09 32.77 -67.46
C ASN A 5 -16.52 33.35 -66.09
N MET A 6 -17.05 34.59 -66.17
CA MET A 6 -18.12 35.30 -65.42
C MET A 6 -18.02 35.52 -63.90
N ASN A 7 -17.99 36.78 -63.42
CA ASN A 7 -19.10 37.71 -63.13
C ASN A 7 -20.00 37.23 -61.95
N SER A 8 -19.74 37.64 -60.70
CA SER A 8 -20.31 38.82 -59.96
C SER A 8 -21.55 38.43 -59.11
N PRO A 9 -22.10 39.26 -58.19
CA PRO A 9 -21.57 39.85 -56.95
C PRO A 9 -22.49 39.55 -55.72
N ARG A 10 -22.35 40.32 -54.61
CA ARG A 10 -23.22 40.49 -53.41
C ARG A 10 -23.00 39.47 -52.27
N SER A 11 -22.86 39.80 -50.98
CA SER A 11 -23.09 41.02 -50.17
C SER A 11 -22.31 40.90 -48.84
N ARG A 12 -21.87 42.02 -48.24
CA ARG A 12 -21.57 42.14 -46.79
C ARG A 12 -22.89 42.42 -46.04
N PRO A 13 -23.09 42.03 -44.75
CA PRO A 13 -22.41 42.69 -43.62
C PRO A 13 -22.07 41.84 -42.37
N GLU A 14 -20.95 42.24 -41.74
CA GLU A 14 -20.66 42.42 -40.30
C GLU A 14 -21.07 41.39 -39.21
N ILE A 15 -20.17 41.30 -38.21
CA ILE A 15 -20.36 40.80 -36.82
C ILE A 15 -20.21 39.28 -36.57
N PHE A 16 -18.99 38.71 -36.56
CA PHE A 16 -18.68 37.52 -35.72
C PHE A 16 -17.16 37.43 -35.47
N SER A 17 -16.63 38.15 -34.49
CA SER A 17 -15.18 38.14 -34.18
C SER A 17 -14.81 38.15 -32.69
N LEU A 18 -15.59 37.51 -31.81
CA LEU A 18 -15.24 37.42 -30.38
C LEU A 18 -15.38 36.04 -29.72
N LEU A 19 -16.04 35.06 -30.34
CA LEU A 19 -16.23 33.73 -29.72
C LEU A 19 -15.07 32.74 -29.99
N ALA A 20 -14.22 33.00 -30.98
CA ALA A 20 -13.08 32.12 -31.26
C ALA A 20 -11.89 32.31 -30.30
N VAL A 21 -11.75 33.50 -29.71
CA VAL A 21 -10.58 33.85 -28.88
C VAL A 21 -10.67 33.26 -27.48
N THR A 22 -11.87 33.12 -26.91
CA THR A 22 -12.06 32.56 -25.56
C THR A 22 -11.83 31.05 -25.49
N ALA A 23 -12.10 30.32 -26.58
CA ALA A 23 -11.85 28.88 -26.65
C ALA A 23 -10.35 28.54 -26.63
N ILE A 24 -9.50 29.36 -27.23
CA ILE A 24 -8.05 29.12 -27.31
C ILE A 24 -7.39 29.24 -25.93
N VAL A 25 -7.83 30.19 -25.09
CA VAL A 25 -7.26 30.39 -23.75
C VAL A 25 -7.61 29.23 -22.81
N ALA A 26 -8.81 28.65 -22.92
CA ALA A 26 -9.22 27.54 -22.06
C ALA A 26 -8.45 26.23 -22.33
N VAL A 27 -8.03 25.98 -23.58
CA VAL A 27 -7.26 24.77 -23.95
C VAL A 27 -5.83 24.80 -23.39
N LEU A 28 -5.28 25.98 -23.10
CA LEU A 28 -3.90 26.12 -22.60
C LEU A 28 -3.76 25.98 -21.07
N VAL A 29 -4.85 26.03 -20.29
CA VAL A 29 -4.77 26.07 -18.81
C VAL A 29 -4.98 24.70 -18.15
N HIS A 30 -5.35 23.65 -18.89
CA HIS A 30 -5.70 22.33 -18.34
C HIS A 30 -4.78 21.16 -18.73
N GLN A 31 -3.54 21.40 -19.17
CA GLN A 31 -2.61 20.30 -19.43
C GLN A 31 -1.99 19.78 -18.12
N PRO A 32 -2.19 18.50 -17.73
CA PRO A 32 -1.47 17.93 -16.60
C PRO A 32 0.02 17.82 -16.99
N ALA A 33 0.89 18.49 -16.25
CA ALA A 33 2.33 18.46 -16.48
C ALA A 33 2.90 17.06 -16.20
N THR A 34 3.03 16.23 -17.23
CA THR A 34 3.87 15.03 -17.20
C THR A 34 5.32 15.47 -17.31
N VAL A 35 6.12 15.20 -16.27
CA VAL A 35 7.55 15.52 -16.24
C VAL A 35 8.29 14.41 -16.98
N TYR A 36 8.86 14.74 -18.14
CA TYR A 36 9.76 13.84 -18.88
C TYR A 36 11.21 14.21 -18.57
N CYS A 37 11.99 13.22 -18.17
CA CYS A 37 13.44 13.35 -18.01
C CYS A 37 14.16 12.98 -19.32
N ALA A 38 15.42 13.41 -19.47
CA ALA A 38 16.22 13.21 -20.69
C ALA A 38 16.50 11.73 -21.03
N ASP A 39 16.27 10.82 -20.09
CA ASP A 39 16.38 9.37 -20.21
C ASP A 39 15.12 8.71 -20.81
N GLY A 40 14.07 9.48 -21.16
CA GLY A 40 12.86 8.96 -21.80
C GLY A 40 11.99 8.10 -20.87
N GLY A 41 12.34 8.02 -19.59
CA GLY A 41 11.55 7.35 -18.57
C GLY A 41 10.32 8.17 -18.19
N ILE A 42 9.16 7.51 -18.08
CA ILE A 42 7.98 8.10 -17.45
C ILE A 42 8.17 7.97 -15.94
N TYR A 43 8.46 9.08 -15.26
CA TYR A 43 8.52 9.12 -13.80
C TYR A 43 7.14 9.46 -13.21
N PRO A 44 6.62 8.67 -12.26
CA PRO A 44 5.37 9.01 -11.60
C PRO A 44 5.53 10.28 -10.75
N SER A 45 4.50 11.12 -10.75
CA SER A 45 4.52 12.39 -10.00
C SER A 45 4.61 12.17 -8.49
N GLN A 46 5.09 13.17 -7.72
CA GLN A 46 5.13 13.13 -6.24
C GLN A 46 3.75 12.78 -5.63
N GLN A 47 2.65 13.21 -6.27
CA GLN A 47 1.28 12.86 -5.90
C GLN A 47 0.95 11.37 -6.10
N GLN A 48 1.49 10.72 -7.14
CA GLN A 48 1.28 9.28 -7.38
C GLN A 48 2.03 8.42 -6.36
N LYS A 49 3.23 8.81 -5.91
CA LYS A 49 3.91 8.13 -4.79
C LYS A 49 3.11 8.20 -3.49
N GLN A 50 2.51 9.35 -3.20
CA GLN A 50 1.64 9.51 -2.03
C GLN A 50 0.34 8.70 -2.13
N GLN A 51 -0.30 8.64 -3.30
CA GLN A 51 -1.46 7.76 -3.53
C GLN A 51 -1.09 6.28 -3.42
N GLN A 52 0.07 5.86 -3.92
CA GLN A 52 0.52 4.48 -3.87
C GLN A 52 0.92 4.05 -2.44
N GLN A 53 1.56 4.93 -1.66
CA GLN A 53 1.82 4.71 -0.22
C GLN A 53 0.53 4.75 0.61
N GLN A 54 -0.40 5.67 0.31
CA GLN A 54 -1.71 5.67 0.94
C GLN A 54 -2.42 4.34 0.66
N GLN A 55 -2.49 3.91 -0.60
CA GLN A 55 -3.16 2.68 -1.01
C GLN A 55 -2.58 1.41 -0.37
N GLN A 56 -1.27 1.35 -0.11
CA GLN A 56 -0.63 0.26 0.61
C GLN A 56 -1.01 0.24 2.11
N ALA A 57 -1.13 1.40 2.75
CA ALA A 57 -1.58 1.48 4.14
C ALA A 57 -3.07 1.08 4.30
N MET A 58 -3.90 1.29 3.27
CA MET A 58 -5.33 0.97 3.31
C MET A 58 -5.63 -0.53 3.26
N MET A 59 -4.70 -1.35 2.74
CA MET A 59 -4.95 -2.78 2.56
C MET A 59 -5.15 -3.52 3.89
N PHE A 60 -4.46 -3.08 4.94
CA PHE A 60 -4.52 -3.69 6.26
C PHE A 60 -5.06 -2.78 7.35
N THR A 61 -5.47 -1.55 7.03
CA THR A 61 -6.03 -0.61 8.02
C THR A 61 -7.52 -0.40 7.75
N ALA A 62 -8.37 -0.63 8.74
CA ALA A 62 -9.80 -0.36 8.69
C ALA A 62 -10.10 1.15 8.82
N PRO A 63 -11.31 1.62 8.45
CA PRO A 63 -11.71 3.02 8.63
C PRO A 63 -11.63 3.53 10.07
N SER A 64 -11.69 2.62 11.05
CA SER A 64 -11.47 2.92 12.47
C SER A 64 -10.03 3.29 12.82
N GLY A 65 -9.09 3.16 11.89
CA GLY A 65 -7.66 3.39 12.09
C GLY A 65 -6.91 2.17 12.64
N TYR A 66 -7.61 1.11 13.04
CA TYR A 66 -7.01 -0.15 13.48
C TYR A 66 -6.66 -1.06 12.31
N TYR A 67 -5.86 -2.11 12.54
CA TYR A 67 -5.74 -3.16 11.54
C TYR A 67 -7.07 -3.86 11.28
N VAL A 68 -7.26 -4.33 10.04
CA VAL A 68 -8.47 -5.06 9.62
C VAL A 68 -8.79 -6.21 10.56
N SER A 69 -10.07 -6.35 10.92
CA SER A 69 -10.53 -7.31 11.93
C SER A 69 -10.76 -8.73 11.37
N THR A 70 -10.32 -8.99 10.14
CA THR A 70 -10.53 -10.27 9.43
C THR A 70 -10.06 -11.46 10.25
N TYR A 71 -9.03 -11.30 11.08
CA TYR A 71 -8.44 -12.39 11.87
C TYR A 71 -8.81 -12.37 13.36
N ASP A 72 -9.59 -11.38 13.82
CA ASP A 72 -9.85 -11.17 15.25
C ASP A 72 -10.68 -12.29 15.89
N HIS A 73 -11.42 -13.05 15.07
CA HIS A 73 -12.24 -14.18 15.50
C HIS A 73 -11.44 -15.47 15.69
N ILE A 74 -10.16 -15.51 15.33
CA ILE A 74 -9.32 -16.70 15.47
C ILE A 74 -9.08 -16.99 16.97
N ASP A 75 -9.28 -18.25 17.36
CA ASP A 75 -8.81 -18.76 18.65
C ASP A 75 -7.31 -19.08 18.55
N VAL A 76 -6.50 -18.13 19.02
CA VAL A 76 -5.03 -18.25 19.07
C VAL A 76 -4.60 -19.42 19.94
N GLY A 77 -5.30 -19.70 21.04
CA GLY A 77 -4.96 -20.82 21.93
C GLY A 77 -5.10 -22.15 21.21
N HIS A 78 -6.19 -22.34 20.47
CA HIS A 78 -6.39 -23.53 19.64
C HIS A 78 -5.37 -23.62 18.49
N LEU A 79 -5.11 -22.50 17.82
CA LEU A 79 -4.12 -22.43 16.74
C LEU A 79 -2.73 -22.88 17.23
N LEU A 80 -2.28 -22.36 18.38
CA LEU A 80 -0.95 -22.64 18.93
C LEU A 80 -0.77 -24.10 19.37
N ARG A 81 -1.86 -24.80 19.71
CA ARG A 81 -1.82 -26.25 20.01
C ARG A 81 -1.70 -27.12 18.76
N ASN A 82 -1.95 -26.57 17.57
CA ASN A 82 -1.89 -27.34 16.33
C ASN A 82 -0.44 -27.54 15.89
N GLN A 83 0.06 -28.77 16.08
CA GLN A 83 1.43 -29.17 15.78
C GLN A 83 1.81 -29.10 14.30
N LYS A 84 0.85 -28.95 13.37
CA LYS A 84 1.11 -28.86 11.92
C LYS A 84 0.97 -27.42 11.40
N LEU A 85 -0.02 -26.67 11.88
CA LEU A 85 -0.30 -25.32 11.38
C LEU A 85 0.79 -24.31 11.77
N VAL A 86 1.21 -24.30 13.05
CA VAL A 86 2.21 -23.33 13.53
C VAL A 86 3.55 -23.47 12.81
N PRO A 87 4.14 -24.68 12.64
CA PRO A 87 5.36 -24.82 11.86
C PRO A 87 5.18 -24.40 10.39
N GLY A 88 4.03 -24.68 9.78
CA GLY A 88 3.75 -24.28 8.40
C GLY A 88 3.73 -22.75 8.23
N LEU A 89 3.05 -22.05 9.13
CA LEU A 89 3.02 -20.58 9.17
C LEU A 89 4.41 -19.99 9.42
N LEU A 90 5.16 -20.53 10.39
CA LEU A 90 6.52 -20.08 10.66
C LEU A 90 7.43 -20.28 9.46
N LYS A 91 7.38 -21.43 8.78
CA LYS A 91 8.13 -21.65 7.54
C LYS A 91 7.81 -20.61 6.49
N CYS A 92 6.54 -20.26 6.30
CA CYS A 92 6.19 -19.14 5.41
C CYS A 92 6.89 -17.85 5.86
N PHE A 93 6.70 -17.44 7.12
CA PHE A 93 7.19 -16.16 7.61
C PHE A 93 8.72 -16.09 7.72
N LEU A 94 9.41 -17.22 7.83
CA LEU A 94 10.87 -17.30 7.86
C LEU A 94 11.51 -17.50 6.48
N ASN A 95 10.73 -17.52 5.39
CA ASN A 95 11.21 -17.86 4.03
C ASN A 95 11.72 -19.31 3.87
N GLU A 96 11.26 -20.23 4.71
CA GLU A 96 11.71 -21.64 4.75
C GLU A 96 10.67 -22.61 4.14
N GLY A 97 9.59 -22.10 3.54
CA GLY A 97 8.55 -22.95 2.96
C GLY A 97 7.46 -22.21 2.20
N PRO A 98 6.46 -22.96 1.69
CA PRO A 98 5.37 -22.40 0.92
C PRO A 98 4.50 -21.47 1.77
N CYS A 99 3.88 -20.51 1.11
CA CYS A 99 2.96 -19.58 1.75
C CYS A 99 1.68 -19.40 0.95
N THR A 100 0.54 -19.31 1.66
CA THR A 100 -0.76 -19.00 1.07
C THR A 100 -0.77 -17.59 0.48
N ALA A 101 -1.74 -17.28 -0.39
CA ALA A 101 -1.87 -15.94 -0.96
C ALA A 101 -1.96 -14.86 0.13
N ASP A 102 -2.84 -15.07 1.11
CA ASP A 102 -3.00 -14.18 2.27
C ASP A 102 -1.71 -14.10 3.10
N GLY A 103 -1.07 -15.23 3.34
CA GLY A 103 0.17 -15.29 4.11
C GLY A 103 1.29 -14.50 3.44
N LYS A 104 1.37 -14.47 2.11
CA LYS A 104 2.35 -13.65 1.37
C LYS A 104 2.11 -12.16 1.58
N LEU A 105 0.85 -11.73 1.59
CA LEU A 105 0.49 -10.33 1.80
C LEU A 105 0.80 -9.91 3.24
N VAL A 106 0.42 -10.72 4.22
CA VAL A 106 0.76 -10.49 5.64
C VAL A 106 2.27 -10.42 5.84
N LYS A 107 3.00 -11.37 5.24
CA LYS A 107 4.46 -11.44 5.30
C LYS A 107 5.15 -10.21 4.71
N ALA A 108 4.72 -9.78 3.52
CA ALA A 108 5.39 -8.71 2.80
C ALA A 108 5.10 -7.32 3.37
N TYR A 109 3.91 -7.11 3.93
CA TYR A 109 3.44 -5.77 4.27
C TYR A 109 3.08 -5.59 5.75
N LEU A 110 2.33 -6.54 6.32
CA LEU A 110 1.80 -6.37 7.67
C LEU A 110 2.83 -6.68 8.76
N LEU A 111 3.61 -7.77 8.63
CA LEU A 111 4.62 -8.13 9.63
C LEU A 111 5.71 -7.06 9.82
N PRO A 112 6.35 -6.52 8.76
CA PRO A 112 7.33 -5.44 8.92
C PRO A 112 6.74 -4.23 9.63
N GLU A 113 5.49 -3.87 9.31
CA GLU A 113 4.85 -2.69 9.88
C GLU A 113 4.44 -2.88 11.34
N ILE A 114 3.90 -4.06 11.71
CA ILE A 114 3.59 -4.42 13.10
C ILE A 114 4.86 -4.45 13.96
N VAL A 115 5.96 -5.00 13.44
CA VAL A 115 7.25 -5.06 14.16
C VAL A 115 7.80 -3.65 14.38
N ARG A 116 7.86 -2.85 13.31
CA ARG A 116 8.35 -1.46 13.37
C ARG A 116 7.56 -0.58 14.34
N THR A 117 6.24 -0.74 14.37
CA THR A 117 5.35 0.09 15.20
C THR A 117 4.99 -0.53 16.54
N VAL A 118 5.47 -1.76 16.81
CA VAL A 118 5.14 -2.54 18.00
C VAL A 118 3.60 -2.63 18.18
N CYS A 119 2.92 -3.15 17.15
CA CYS A 119 1.45 -3.27 17.11
C CYS A 119 0.73 -1.90 17.18
N GLY A 120 1.28 -0.87 16.50
CA GLY A 120 0.85 0.53 16.67
C GLY A 120 -0.61 0.80 16.34
N LYS A 121 -1.20 0.04 15.40
CA LYS A 121 -2.62 0.12 15.04
C LYS A 121 -3.41 -1.12 15.47
N CYS A 122 -2.90 -1.92 16.41
CA CYS A 122 -3.65 -3.06 16.91
C CYS A 122 -4.81 -2.62 17.80
N ASN A 123 -5.99 -3.17 17.57
CA ASN A 123 -7.09 -3.06 18.52
C ASN A 123 -6.80 -3.92 19.79
N PRO A 124 -7.58 -3.79 20.88
CA PRO A 124 -7.32 -4.54 22.12
C PRO A 124 -7.24 -6.06 21.92
N ARG A 125 -8.15 -6.64 21.13
CA ARG A 125 -8.18 -8.07 20.81
C ARG A 125 -6.91 -8.51 20.06
N GLN A 126 -6.49 -7.73 19.07
CA GLN A 126 -5.26 -7.99 18.30
C GLN A 126 -4.01 -7.90 19.18
N LYS A 127 -3.97 -6.97 20.14
CA LYS A 127 -2.86 -6.88 21.12
C LYS A 127 -2.77 -8.14 21.96
N ASP A 128 -3.90 -8.62 22.51
CA ASP A 128 -3.92 -9.83 23.34
C ASP A 128 -3.53 -11.09 22.55
N MET A 129 -4.02 -11.18 21.30
CA MET A 129 -3.62 -12.23 20.37
C MET A 129 -2.11 -12.18 20.08
N ALA A 130 -1.58 -11.00 19.75
CA ALA A 130 -0.16 -10.81 19.45
C ALA A 130 0.72 -11.16 20.65
N ARG A 131 0.38 -10.71 21.86
CA ARG A 131 1.11 -11.07 23.09
C ARG A 131 1.13 -12.57 23.33
N THR A 132 -0.02 -13.23 23.14
CA THR A 132 -0.14 -14.68 23.32
C THR A 132 0.74 -15.45 22.33
N VAL A 133 0.71 -15.08 21.05
CA VAL A 133 1.57 -15.68 20.02
C VAL A 133 3.04 -15.43 20.31
N LEU A 134 3.42 -14.17 20.59
CA LEU A 134 4.81 -13.79 20.87
C LEU A 134 5.35 -14.55 22.08
N ARG A 135 4.58 -14.62 23.18
CA ARG A 135 4.97 -15.37 24.38
C ARG A 135 5.18 -16.84 24.10
N HIS A 136 4.30 -17.45 23.32
CA HIS A 136 4.42 -18.86 22.94
C HIS A 136 5.67 -19.11 22.10
N ILE A 137 5.90 -18.32 21.05
CA ILE A 137 7.08 -18.48 20.19
C ILE A 137 8.36 -18.18 20.98
N TYR A 138 8.39 -17.13 21.78
CA TYR A 138 9.56 -16.77 22.60
C TYR A 138 9.93 -17.87 23.60
N THR A 139 8.93 -18.52 24.21
CA THR A 139 9.13 -19.55 25.24
C THR A 139 9.49 -20.92 24.65
N TYR A 140 8.75 -21.37 23.63
CA TYR A 140 8.86 -22.74 23.13
C TYR A 140 9.65 -22.87 21.81
N ARG A 141 9.87 -21.75 21.11
CA ARG A 141 10.48 -21.70 19.78
C ARG A 141 11.47 -20.55 19.65
N ARG A 142 12.36 -20.44 20.63
CA ARG A 142 13.28 -19.30 20.74
C ARG A 142 14.12 -19.06 19.48
N ALA A 143 14.62 -20.12 18.85
CA ALA A 143 15.37 -20.00 17.60
C ALA A 143 14.53 -19.40 16.45
N ASP A 144 13.25 -19.77 16.35
CA ASP A 144 12.34 -19.20 15.35
C ASP A 144 12.06 -17.72 15.65
N PHE A 145 11.91 -17.35 16.93
CA PHE A 145 11.77 -15.94 17.34
C PHE A 145 12.99 -15.11 16.94
N ASP A 146 14.20 -15.61 17.19
CA ASP A 146 15.43 -14.87 16.86
C ASP A 146 15.60 -14.72 15.35
N LYS A 147 15.31 -15.76 14.55
CA LYS A 147 15.26 -15.66 13.08
C LYS A 147 14.20 -14.67 12.61
N PHE A 148 13.02 -14.70 13.21
CA PHE A 148 11.94 -13.78 12.87
C PHE A 148 12.37 -12.33 13.09
N MET A 149 12.99 -12.03 14.24
CA MET A 149 13.54 -10.69 14.51
C MET A 149 14.63 -10.31 13.50
N GLN A 150 15.51 -11.23 13.10
CA GLN A 150 16.53 -10.95 12.07
C GLN A 150 15.92 -10.56 10.71
N ILE A 151 14.74 -11.08 10.38
CA ILE A 151 14.08 -10.79 9.10
C ILE A 151 13.30 -9.48 9.13
N TYR A 152 12.59 -9.20 10.23
CA TYR A 152 11.60 -8.11 10.28
C TYR A 152 12.00 -6.90 11.11
N ASP A 153 12.95 -7.03 12.03
CA ASP A 153 13.34 -5.95 12.93
C ASP A 153 14.44 -5.06 12.34
N THR A 154 14.06 -4.15 11.44
CA THR A 154 14.98 -3.17 10.83
C THR A 154 15.31 -1.99 11.73
N ASP A 155 14.46 -1.74 12.74
CA ASP A 155 14.50 -0.54 13.58
C ASP A 155 14.94 -0.82 15.03
N ASN A 156 15.50 -2.01 15.29
CA ASN A 156 15.95 -2.49 16.60
C ASN A 156 14.86 -2.45 17.70
N LYS A 157 13.63 -2.79 17.33
CA LYS A 157 12.43 -2.86 18.17
C LYS A 157 12.34 -4.10 19.04
N LYS A 158 13.26 -5.06 18.94
CA LYS A 158 13.26 -6.32 19.72
C LYS A 158 12.98 -6.11 21.21
N ASN A 159 13.63 -5.15 21.86
CA ASN A 159 13.45 -4.89 23.29
C ASN A 159 12.05 -4.34 23.59
N GLU A 160 11.53 -3.42 22.76
CA GLU A 160 10.17 -2.88 22.88
C GLU A 160 9.12 -3.98 22.69
N ILE A 161 9.35 -4.91 21.75
CA ILE A 161 8.48 -6.07 21.53
C ILE A 161 8.48 -7.01 22.74
N ILE A 162 9.64 -7.25 23.36
CA ILE A 162 9.72 -8.05 24.59
C ILE A 162 8.96 -7.37 25.73
N LEU A 163 9.04 -6.04 25.86
CA LEU A 163 8.26 -5.29 26.84
C LEU A 163 6.76 -5.38 26.54
N PHE A 164 6.35 -5.18 25.29
CA PHE A 164 4.96 -5.32 24.84
C PHE A 164 4.38 -6.70 25.15
N MET A 165 5.17 -7.76 24.96
CA MET A 165 4.80 -9.14 25.24
C MET A 165 4.56 -9.41 26.73
N ASN A 166 5.19 -8.64 27.63
CA ASN A 166 5.12 -8.84 29.08
C ASN A 166 4.15 -7.88 29.80
N GLN A 167 3.44 -7.05 29.04
CA GLN A 167 2.28 -6.30 29.52
C GLN A 167 1.06 -7.22 29.60
#